data_AF-A0A8J8JD62-F1
#
_entry.id   AF-A0A8J8JD62-F1
#
_cell.length_a   1.000
_cell.length_b   1.000
_cell.length_c   1.000
_cell.angle_alpha   90.00
_cell.angle_beta   90.00
_cell.angle_gamma   90.00
#
_symmetry.space_group_name_H-M   'P 1'
#
loop_
_entity.id
_entity.type
_entity.pdbx_description
1 polymer ?
#
loop_
_entity_poly.entity_id
_entity_poly.type
_entity_poly.pdbx_seq_one_letter_code
_entity_poly.pdbx_strand_id
1 'polypeptide(L)'
;MREIKDILDRAIQELRVEGLEPDILLVGPGFLEYTIQVLRECKLKIYKIDELGYDAVVADSKYLGQIKRASRRISVEPLLKESEMWEEIKKLDV
;
A
#
# COMPACT_ATOMS: atom_id res chain seq x y z
N MET A 1 -7.37 -1.16 -10.16
CA MET A 1 -5.90 -1.41 -10.20
C MET A 1 -5.04 -0.15 -10.38
N ARG A 2 -5.39 0.83 -11.23
CA ARG A 2 -4.65 2.12 -11.30
C ARG A 2 -4.62 2.88 -9.97
N GLU A 3 -5.71 2.82 -9.21
CA GLU A 3 -5.82 3.55 -7.94
C GLU A 3 -4.78 3.16 -6.90
N ILE A 4 -4.42 1.87 -6.77
CA ILE A 4 -3.42 1.46 -5.76
C ILE A 4 -2.03 1.97 -6.13
N LYS A 5 -1.70 1.96 -7.44
CA LYS A 5 -0.45 2.54 -7.94
C LYS A 5 -0.42 4.04 -7.65
N ASP A 6 -1.52 4.74 -7.91
CA ASP A 6 -1.61 6.18 -7.64
C ASP A 6 -1.49 6.49 -6.13
N ILE A 7 -2.10 5.68 -5.26
CA ILE A 7 -1.99 5.82 -3.80
C ILE A 7 -0.54 5.58 -3.35
N LEU A 8 0.11 4.53 -3.86
CA LEU A 8 1.50 4.21 -3.55
C LEU A 8 2.44 5.32 -4.03
N ASP A 9 2.27 5.79 -5.26
CA ASP A 9 3.07 6.87 -5.82
C ASP A 9 2.88 8.17 -5.03
N ARG A 10 1.65 8.51 -4.63
CA ARG A 10 1.39 9.66 -3.75
C ARG A 10 2.12 9.53 -2.41
N ALA A 11 2.02 8.37 -1.75
CA ALA A 11 2.70 8.14 -0.47
C ALA A 11 4.23 8.26 -0.59
N ILE A 12 4.82 7.78 -1.70
CA ILE A 12 6.25 7.93 -1.99
C ILE A 12 6.59 9.42 -2.21
N GLN A 13 5.78 10.15 -2.97
CA GLN A 13 6.03 11.57 -3.24
C GLN A 13 5.90 12.43 -1.99
N GLU A 14 4.93 12.16 -1.10
CA GLU A 14 4.80 12.86 0.18
C GLU A 14 6.08 12.75 1.01
N LEU A 15 6.65 11.54 1.12
CA LEU A 15 7.90 11.33 1.85
C LEU A 15 9.07 12.07 1.17
N ARG A 16 9.14 12.07 -0.16
CA ARG A 16 10.17 12.80 -0.90
C ARG A 16 10.08 14.32 -0.73
N VAL A 17 8.86 14.87 -0.70
CA VAL A 17 8.64 16.30 -0.42
C VAL A 17 9.09 16.66 1.00
N GLU A 18 8.98 15.73 1.95
CA GLU A 18 9.52 15.87 3.30
C GLU A 18 11.05 15.66 3.39
N GLY A 19 11.74 15.46 2.26
CA GLY A 19 13.19 15.28 2.19
C GLY A 19 13.68 13.87 2.51
N LEU A 20 12.78 12.89 2.50
CA LEU A 20 13.10 11.48 2.75
C LEU A 20 13.35 10.73 1.44
N GLU A 21 14.04 9.61 1.55
CA GLU A 21 14.36 8.71 0.44
C GLU A 21 13.71 7.34 0.67
N PRO A 22 12.42 7.16 0.34
CA PRO A 22 11.77 5.87 0.52
C PRO A 22 12.47 4.79 -0.31
N ASP A 23 12.88 3.72 0.37
CA ASP A 23 13.65 2.63 -0.22
C ASP A 23 13.05 1.25 0.09
N ILE A 24 12.15 1.17 1.07
CA ILE A 24 11.48 -0.08 1.47
C ILE A 24 9.95 0.03 1.46
N LEU A 25 9.32 -1.11 1.22
CA LEU A 25 7.89 -1.33 1.36
C LEU A 25 7.65 -2.57 2.22
N LEU A 26 7.05 -2.39 3.38
CA LEU A 26 6.57 -3.48 4.23
C LEU A 26 5.14 -3.82 3.80
N VAL A 27 4.84 -5.07 3.45
CA VAL A 27 3.52 -5.45 2.92
C VAL A 27 2.91 -6.58 3.73
N GLY A 28 1.63 -6.43 4.04
CA GLY A 28 0.81 -7.51 4.54
C GLY A 28 0.45 -8.52 3.45
N PRO A 29 0.14 -9.78 3.82
CA PRO A 29 -0.22 -10.83 2.88
C PRO A 29 -1.43 -10.45 2.02
N GLY A 30 -2.48 -9.89 2.63
CA GLY A 30 -3.67 -9.42 1.90
C GLY A 30 -3.31 -8.30 0.94
N PHE A 31 -2.52 -7.32 1.37
CA PHE A 31 -2.07 -6.25 0.46
C PHE A 31 -1.32 -6.82 -0.75
N LEU A 32 -0.41 -7.76 -0.52
CA LEU A 32 0.43 -8.35 -1.56
C LEU A 32 -0.40 -9.07 -2.63
N GLU A 33 -1.43 -9.82 -2.24
CA GLU A 33 -2.32 -10.55 -3.16
C GLU A 33 -2.99 -9.63 -4.18
N TYR A 34 -3.49 -8.47 -3.74
CA TYR A 34 -4.19 -7.52 -4.62
C TYR A 34 -3.27 -6.60 -5.43
N THR A 35 -1.98 -6.55 -5.10
CA THR A 35 -1.06 -5.53 -5.64
C THR A 35 0.14 -6.11 -6.37
N ILE A 36 0.24 -7.43 -6.51
CA ILE A 36 1.42 -8.09 -7.05
C ILE A 36 1.85 -7.59 -8.44
N GLN A 37 0.90 -7.20 -9.29
CA GLN A 37 1.20 -6.66 -10.63
C GLN A 37 1.83 -5.26 -10.54
N VAL A 38 1.34 -4.42 -9.64
CA VAL A 38 1.85 -3.05 -9.41
C VAL A 38 3.22 -3.10 -8.74
N LEU A 39 3.40 -4.01 -7.78
CA LEU A 39 4.63 -4.14 -7.02
C LEU A 39 5.83 -4.56 -7.85
N ARG A 40 5.63 -5.28 -8.97
CA ARG A 40 6.72 -5.65 -9.90
C ARG A 40 7.39 -4.45 -10.56
N GLU A 41 6.66 -3.33 -10.72
CA GLU A 41 7.20 -2.10 -11.30
C GLU A 41 7.78 -1.16 -10.23
N CYS A 42 7.60 -1.51 -8.95
CA CYS A 42 8.06 -0.69 -7.84
C CYS A 42 9.57 -0.84 -7.63
N LYS A 43 10.27 0.28 -7.44
CA LYS A 43 11.72 0.30 -7.19
C LYS A 43 12.09 0.14 -5.70
N LEU A 44 11.11 -0.15 -4.84
CA LEU A 44 11.30 -0.35 -3.41
C LEU A 44 11.67 -1.82 -3.11
N LYS A 45 12.47 -2.05 -2.07
CA LYS A 45 12.66 -3.40 -1.53
C LYS A 45 11.42 -3.81 -0.77
N ILE A 46 10.84 -4.94 -1.13
CA ILE A 46 9.57 -5.41 -0.57
C ILE A 46 9.85 -6.47 0.50
N TYR A 47 9.29 -6.26 1.69
CA TYR A 47 9.35 -7.22 2.80
C TYR A 47 7.94 -7.59 3.22
N LYS A 48 7.65 -8.88 3.30
CA LYS A 48 6.37 -9.37 3.80
C LYS A 48 6.36 -9.34 5.32
N ILE A 49 5.35 -8.71 5.92
CA ILE A 49 5.10 -8.66 7.36
C ILE A 49 3.67 -9.16 7.60
N ASP A 50 3.51 -10.33 8.22
CA ASP A 50 2.22 -11.01 8.29
C ASP A 50 1.18 -10.23 9.11
N GLU A 51 1.63 -9.49 10.12
CA GLU A 51 0.79 -8.68 11.02
C GLU A 51 0.15 -7.47 10.33
N LEU A 52 0.62 -7.07 9.15
CA LEU A 52 0.04 -5.94 8.41
C LEU A 52 -1.25 -6.30 7.67
N GLY A 53 -1.58 -7.58 7.47
CA GLY A 53 -2.83 -8.00 6.84
C GLY A 53 -3.08 -7.37 5.46
N TYR A 54 -4.06 -6.47 5.36
CA TYR A 54 -4.44 -5.74 4.14
C TYR A 54 -3.72 -4.40 3.96
N ASP A 55 -2.68 -4.14 4.76
CA ASP A 55 -1.95 -2.89 4.72
C ASP A 55 -0.52 -3.04 4.19
N ALA A 56 0.03 -1.92 3.75
CA ALA A 56 1.44 -1.76 3.45
C ALA A 56 1.98 -0.49 4.11
N VAL A 57 3.30 -0.45 4.34
CA VAL A 57 4.01 0.69 4.88
C VAL A 57 5.18 1.01 3.97
N VAL A 58 5.14 2.18 3.33
CA VAL A 58 6.28 2.77 2.62
C VAL A 58 7.16 3.45 3.66
N ALA A 59 8.47 3.24 3.62
CA ALA A 59 9.38 3.89 4.55
C ALA A 59 10.74 4.22 3.94
N ASP A 60 11.38 5.23 4.54
CA ASP A 60 12.83 5.44 4.45
C ASP A 60 13.49 4.66 5.58
N SER A 61 14.21 3.60 5.21
CA SER A 61 14.83 2.67 6.16
C SER A 61 15.89 3.32 7.03
N LYS A 62 16.53 4.42 6.59
CA LYS A 62 17.55 5.13 7.36
C LYS A 62 16.96 5.81 8.58
N TYR A 63 15.71 6.27 8.48
CA TYR A 63 15.06 7.09 9.49
C TYR A 63 13.85 6.40 10.15
N LEU A 64 13.47 5.21 9.68
CA LEU A 64 12.40 4.42 10.27
C LEU A 64 12.67 4.19 11.77
N GLY A 65 11.70 4.54 12.62
CA GLY A 65 11.82 4.45 14.07
C GLY A 65 12.62 5.57 14.74
N GLN A 66 13.36 6.39 13.96
CA GLN A 66 14.11 7.55 14.47
C GLN A 66 13.27 8.83 14.42
N ILE A 67 12.46 9.00 13.38
CA ILE A 67 11.55 10.15 13.22
C ILE A 67 10.12 9.66 12.98
N LYS A 68 9.14 10.38 13.56
CA LYS A 68 7.72 10.00 13.51
C LYS A 68 7.12 9.89 12.10
N ARG A 69 7.70 10.57 11.10
CA ARG A 69 7.15 10.69 9.74
C ARG A 69 7.95 9.96 8.66
N ALA A 70 8.91 9.12 9.05
CA ALA A 70 9.74 8.33 8.12
C ALA A 70 8.95 7.28 7.30
N SER A 71 7.64 7.16 7.52
CA SER A 71 6.81 6.16 6.87
C SER A 71 5.40 6.66 6.56
N ARG A 72 4.74 5.99 5.61
CA ARG A 72 3.32 6.14 5.30
C ARG A 72 2.66 4.77 5.20
N ARG A 73 1.51 4.60 5.86
CA ARG A 73 0.69 3.39 5.80
C ARG A 73 -0.36 3.55 4.71
N ILE A 74 -0.56 2.50 3.92
CA ILE A 74 -1.52 2.38 2.84
C ILE A 74 -2.40 1.18 3.15
N SER A 75 -3.71 1.32 3.02
CA SER A 75 -4.66 0.21 3.19
C SER A 75 -5.38 -0.07 1.89
N VAL A 76 -5.48 -1.35 1.49
CA VAL A 76 -6.34 -1.76 0.36
C VAL A 76 -7.70 -2.28 0.79
N GLU A 77 -7.93 -2.47 2.09
CA GLU A 77 -9.22 -2.92 2.62
C GLU A 77 -10.42 -2.07 2.17
N PRO A 78 -10.33 -0.72 2.08
CA PRO A 78 -11.43 0.10 1.57
C PRO A 78 -11.84 -0.25 0.13
N LEU A 79 -10.87 -0.59 -0.72
CA LEU A 79 -11.11 -0.93 -2.13
C LEU A 79 -11.77 -2.31 -2.27
N LEU A 80 -11.51 -3.21 -1.32
CA LEU A 80 -12.13 -4.53 -1.26
C LEU A 80 -13.60 -4.43 -0.86
N LYS A 81 -13.90 -3.68 0.20
CA LYS A 81 -15.29 -3.45 0.64
C LYS A 81 -16.13 -2.81 -0.45
N GLU A 82 -15.56 -1.89 -1.22
CA GLU A 82 -16.25 -1.29 -2.36
C GLU A 82 -16.56 -2.34 -3.43
N SER A 83 -15.57 -3.17 -3.79
CA SER A 83 -15.72 -4.22 -4.79
C SER A 83 -16.74 -5.30 -4.38
N GLU A 84 -16.74 -5.72 -3.11
CA GLU A 84 -17.72 -6.68 -2.55
C GLU A 84 -19.14 -6.11 -2.56
N MET A 85 -19.32 -4.84 -2.15
CA MET A 85 -20.62 -4.18 -2.17
C MET A 85 -21.20 -4.10 -3.59
N TRP A 86 -20.37 -3.84 -4.60
CA TRP A 86 -20.78 -3.86 -6.01
C TRP A 86 -21.18 -5.26 -6.49
N GLU A 87 -20.53 -6.32 -6.00
CA GLU A 87 -20.92 -7.71 -6.31
C GLU A 87 -22.23 -8.10 -5.64
N GLU A 88 -22.50 -7.62 -4.43
CA GLU A 88 -23.77 -7.87 -3.73
C GLU A 88 -24.94 -7.17 -4.41
N ILE A 89 -24.77 -5.92 -4.86
CA ILE A 89 -25.81 -5.20 -5.62
C ILE A 89 -26.15 -5.93 -6.92
N LYS A 90 -25.15 -6.46 -7.65
CA LYS A 90 -25.40 -7.25 -8.87
C LYS A 90 -26.16 -8.54 -8.63
N LYS A 91 -26.07 -9.12 -7.43
CA LYS A 91 -26.81 -10.33 -7.04
C LYS A 91 -28.24 -10.03 -6.60
N LEU A 92 -28.55 -8.78 -6.27
CA LEU A 92 -29.88 -8.33 -5.86
C LEU A 92 -30.76 -7.88 -7.05
N ASP A 93 -30.17 -7.71 -8.24
CA ASP A 93 -30.87 -7.36 -9.49
C ASP A 93 -31.45 -8.60 -10.22
N VAL A 94 -32.08 -9.53 -9.47
CA VAL A 94 -32.78 -10.72 -9.98
C VAL A 94 -34.25 -10.69 -9.62
#